data_AF-A0A5A9ZKX3-F1
#
_entry.id   AF-A0A5A9ZKX3-F1
#
_cell.length_a   1.000
_cell.length_b   1.000
_cell.length_c   1.000
_cell.angle_alpha   90.00
_cell.angle_beta   90.00
_cell.angle_gamma   90.00
#
_symmetry.space_group_name_H-M   'P 1'
#
loop_
_entity.id
_entity.type
_entity.pdbx_description
1 polymer ?
#
loop_
_entity_poly.entity_id
_entity_poly.type
_entity_poly.pdbx_seq_one_letter_code
_entity_poly.pdbx_strand_id
1 'polypeptide(L)'
;MSDEQAARILAAAEEVRASGGSARRAGRDPINLPMIRNWTEAIGDTNPIYESEDAARASGHGGLVAPPAMAQVWTMRGLGKTREADDPLGRMTDLLDAEGFTSVVATNCDSTYHRYTRPGEEVTIESVLVDVVGPKTTGLGEGWFFTTRNYWRVGDEIVAEMDFRILKFRPAAKPTEPAAGDGAVDRIVASSGSAADDLVVGKVLRPSVSHDTRFFWDGVRAHELRIQKREDGSLQHPPVPALWKDKTEETDYVVASGRGTVFSFVTHHAPRVPGRTRFPFVIALVELSEGVRMLGELRDIEPDDVRIGMEVEVEFLDMPGDTSEDAAFGTEPWTLYAWRPAGAPPVARQMPEVTEGGAK
;
A
#
# COMPACT_ATOMS: atom_id res chain seq x y z
N MET A 1 16.69 -20.90 -0.66
CA MET A 1 18.07 -20.38 -0.46
C MET A 1 19.04 -21.55 -0.24
N SER A 2 20.32 -21.47 -0.63
CA SER A 2 21.31 -22.53 -0.31
C SER A 2 21.89 -22.36 1.09
N ASP A 3 22.26 -23.45 1.76
CA ASP A 3 22.88 -23.42 3.10
C ASP A 3 24.17 -22.59 3.14
N GLU A 4 24.90 -22.56 2.02
CA GLU A 4 26.11 -21.75 1.84
C GLU A 4 25.82 -20.24 1.88
N GLN A 5 24.70 -19.81 1.29
CA GLN A 5 24.27 -18.41 1.33
C GLN A 5 23.87 -17.99 2.75
N ALA A 6 23.19 -18.87 3.50
CA ALA A 6 22.87 -18.63 4.90
C ALA A 6 24.14 -18.42 5.74
N ALA A 7 25.11 -19.30 5.55
CA ALA A 7 26.37 -19.27 6.29
C ALA A 7 27.16 -17.98 6.01
N ARG A 8 27.20 -17.51 4.76
CA ARG A 8 27.84 -16.22 4.41
C ARG A 8 27.16 -15.03 5.08
N ILE A 9 25.83 -14.97 5.07
CA ILE A 9 25.08 -13.88 5.70
C ILE A 9 25.36 -13.84 7.20
N LEU A 10 25.34 -15.00 7.88
CA LEU A 10 25.61 -15.08 9.31
C LEU A 10 27.06 -14.73 9.65
N ALA A 11 28.03 -15.18 8.84
CA ALA A 11 29.44 -14.82 9.03
C ALA A 11 29.68 -13.31 8.87
N ALA A 12 29.10 -12.70 7.83
CA ALA A 12 29.21 -11.25 7.63
C ALA A 12 28.48 -10.45 8.71
N ALA A 13 27.33 -10.94 9.20
CA ALA A 13 26.65 -10.34 10.35
C ALA A 13 27.51 -10.40 11.63
N GLU A 14 28.25 -11.50 11.82
CA GLU A 14 29.19 -11.63 12.93
C GLU A 14 30.34 -10.63 12.82
N GLU A 15 30.86 -10.38 11.62
CA GLU A 15 31.88 -9.34 11.39
C GLU A 15 31.35 -7.93 11.70
N VAL A 16 30.10 -7.64 11.32
CA VAL A 16 29.44 -6.37 11.69
C VAL A 16 29.33 -6.26 13.22
N ARG A 17 28.89 -7.32 13.90
CA ARG A 17 28.80 -7.35 15.36
C ARG A 17 30.18 -7.20 16.04
N ALA A 18 31.19 -7.89 15.53
CA ALA A 18 32.55 -7.87 16.05
C ALA A 18 33.23 -6.49 15.87
N SER A 19 32.84 -5.73 14.85
CA SER A 19 33.31 -4.35 14.66
C SER A 19 32.76 -3.35 15.68
N GLY A 20 31.78 -3.77 16.50
CA GLY A 20 31.20 -2.95 17.56
C GLY A 20 30.12 -1.99 17.06
N GLY A 21 29.89 -0.92 17.82
CA GLY A 21 28.96 0.13 17.47
C GLY A 21 29.54 1.15 16.50
N SER A 22 28.66 1.88 15.81
CA SER A 22 29.06 3.06 15.04
C SER A 22 29.69 4.12 15.95
N ALA A 23 30.53 4.96 15.38
CA ALA A 23 31.00 6.16 16.05
C ALA A 23 29.80 7.04 16.46
N ARG A 24 29.90 7.68 17.64
CA ARG A 24 28.89 8.62 18.11
C ARG A 24 28.74 9.76 17.12
N ARG A 25 27.51 9.99 16.66
CA ARG A 25 27.20 11.06 15.72
C ARG A 25 26.25 12.07 16.35
N ALA A 26 26.61 13.34 16.30
CA ALA A 26 25.73 14.42 16.71
C ALA A 26 24.51 14.56 15.78
N GLY A 27 23.37 14.92 16.37
CA GLY A 27 22.25 15.49 15.67
C GLY A 27 22.66 16.77 14.93
N ARG A 28 21.88 17.14 13.90
CA ARG A 28 22.20 18.34 13.10
C ARG A 28 22.04 19.62 13.90
N ASP A 29 21.08 19.62 14.81
CA ASP A 29 20.66 20.76 15.59
C ASP A 29 20.53 20.31 17.06
N PRO A 30 20.86 21.15 18.06
CA PRO A 30 20.42 20.92 19.43
C PRO A 30 18.90 20.81 19.48
N ILE A 31 18.38 20.19 20.54
CA ILE A 31 16.94 20.16 20.78
C ILE A 31 16.40 21.58 20.77
N ASN A 32 15.36 21.83 19.98
CA ASN A 32 14.89 23.19 19.74
C ASN A 32 13.37 23.27 19.62
N LEU A 33 12.81 24.39 20.08
CA LEU A 33 11.37 24.62 20.08
C LEU A 33 10.74 24.66 18.67
N PRO A 34 11.38 25.24 17.64
CA PRO A 34 10.81 25.20 16.29
C PRO A 34 10.51 23.77 15.80
N MET A 35 11.44 22.83 15.99
CA MET A 35 11.22 21.44 15.61
C MET A 35 10.20 20.73 16.51
N ILE A 36 10.17 21.03 17.81
CA ILE A 36 9.15 20.50 18.72
C ILE A 36 7.76 20.92 18.25
N ARG A 37 7.56 22.20 17.95
CA ARG A 37 6.28 22.75 17.47
C ARG A 37 5.84 22.14 16.14
N ASN A 38 6.75 22.09 15.16
CA ASN A 38 6.44 21.44 13.88
C ASN A 38 6.00 19.98 14.06
N TRP A 39 6.62 19.27 15.00
CA TRP A 39 6.29 17.88 15.30
C TRP A 39 4.94 17.77 16.02
N THR A 40 4.70 18.56 17.09
CA THR A 40 3.45 18.51 17.86
C THR A 40 2.26 18.93 17.02
N GLU A 41 2.40 19.96 16.17
CA GLU A 41 1.36 20.38 15.22
C GLU A 41 1.03 19.28 14.21
N ALA A 42 2.04 18.64 13.62
CA ALA A 42 1.84 17.58 12.63
C ALA A 42 1.24 16.29 13.24
N ILE A 43 1.61 15.95 14.48
CA ILE A 43 1.08 14.80 15.21
C ILE A 43 -0.29 15.09 15.84
N GLY A 44 -0.61 16.36 16.07
CA GLY A 44 -1.81 16.78 16.80
C GLY A 44 -1.69 16.59 18.32
N ASP A 45 -0.47 16.54 18.86
CA ASP A 45 -0.22 16.43 20.30
C ASP A 45 -0.30 17.81 20.95
N THR A 46 -1.34 18.03 21.74
CA THR A 46 -1.65 19.33 22.40
C THR A 46 -1.18 19.38 23.85
N ASN A 47 -0.30 18.47 24.27
CA ASN A 47 0.20 18.44 25.64
C ASN A 47 0.98 19.74 25.98
N PRO A 48 0.54 20.51 26.99
CA PRO A 48 1.08 21.84 27.25
C PRO A 48 2.52 21.85 27.77
N ILE A 49 3.05 20.72 28.25
CA ILE A 49 4.43 20.66 28.78
C ILE A 49 5.51 20.91 27.72
N TYR A 50 5.15 20.83 26.43
CA TYR A 50 6.06 21.07 25.31
C TYR A 50 6.12 22.55 24.87
N GLU A 51 5.15 23.36 25.29
CA GLU A 51 5.03 24.77 24.84
C GLU A 51 4.93 25.80 25.97
N SER A 52 4.46 25.40 27.15
CA SER A 52 4.33 26.26 28.33
C SER A 52 5.31 25.86 29.43
N GLU A 53 6.21 26.78 29.78
CA GLU A 53 7.13 26.57 30.91
C GLU A 53 6.39 26.36 32.24
N ASP A 54 5.29 27.09 32.46
CA ASP A 54 4.50 27.00 33.69
C ASP A 54 3.83 25.64 33.79
N ALA A 55 3.28 25.12 32.68
CA ALA A 55 2.70 23.79 32.65
C ALA A 55 3.76 22.71 32.90
N ALA A 56 4.93 22.82 32.23
CA ALA A 56 6.02 21.87 32.42
C ALA A 56 6.52 21.85 33.88
N ARG A 57 6.67 23.02 34.52
CA ARG A 57 7.04 23.13 35.94
C ARG A 57 5.96 22.56 36.86
N ALA A 58 4.70 22.86 36.60
CA ALA A 58 3.57 22.33 37.37
C ALA A 58 3.50 20.79 37.28
N SER A 59 3.94 20.21 36.16
CA SER A 59 4.06 18.76 35.96
C SER A 59 5.35 18.14 36.52
N GLY A 60 6.16 18.92 37.26
CA GLY A 60 7.38 18.42 37.93
C GLY A 60 8.64 18.44 37.07
N HIS A 61 8.60 19.05 35.88
CA HIS A 61 9.79 19.27 35.07
C HIS A 61 10.52 20.56 35.50
N GLY A 62 11.81 20.68 35.17
CA GLY A 62 12.60 21.88 35.46
C GLY A 62 12.36 23.07 34.51
N GLY A 63 11.48 22.90 33.52
CA GLY A 63 11.24 23.78 32.38
C GLY A 63 10.70 22.98 31.19
N LEU A 64 10.70 23.59 29.99
CA LEU A 64 10.25 22.92 28.77
C LEU A 64 11.03 21.64 28.49
N VAL A 65 10.32 20.65 27.96
CA VAL A 65 10.85 19.35 27.59
C VAL A 65 10.48 19.01 26.15
N ALA A 66 11.28 18.17 25.50
CA ALA A 66 10.92 17.60 24.20
C ALA A 66 10.01 16.37 24.40
N PRO A 67 9.05 16.13 23.49
CA PRO A 67 8.33 14.86 23.45
C PRO A 67 9.30 13.68 23.39
N PRO A 68 9.19 12.65 24.25
CA PRO A 68 10.13 11.53 24.27
C PRO A 68 10.22 10.80 22.91
N ALA A 69 9.10 10.70 22.20
CA ALA A 69 9.01 10.10 20.87
C ALA A 69 9.83 10.84 19.80
N MET A 70 10.33 12.05 20.07
CA MET A 70 11.24 12.77 19.16
C MET A 70 12.71 12.34 19.28
N ALA A 71 13.08 11.41 20.18
CA ALA A 71 14.46 10.99 20.38
C ALA A 71 15.21 10.70 19.07
N GLN A 72 14.58 9.93 18.16
CA GLN A 72 15.16 9.64 16.84
C GLN A 72 15.23 10.87 15.93
N VAL A 73 14.22 11.75 15.97
CA VAL A 73 14.07 12.93 15.10
C VAL A 73 15.31 13.81 15.13
N TRP A 74 15.88 14.04 16.33
CA TRP A 74 17.05 14.89 16.52
C TRP A 74 18.29 14.41 15.78
N THR A 75 18.36 13.11 15.50
CA THR A 75 19.50 12.49 14.84
C THR A 75 19.19 12.02 13.43
N MET A 76 18.00 12.28 12.90
CA MET A 76 17.69 12.00 11.50
C MET A 76 18.66 12.77 10.58
N ARG A 77 19.23 12.07 9.59
CA ARG A 77 20.24 12.66 8.69
C ARG A 77 19.68 13.77 7.80
N GLY A 78 18.38 13.74 7.52
CA GLY A 78 17.72 14.70 6.65
C GLY A 78 17.90 14.40 5.16
N LEU A 79 17.42 15.30 4.31
CA LEU A 79 17.33 15.09 2.87
C LEU A 79 18.72 15.01 2.19
N GLY A 80 18.92 14.01 1.35
CA GLY A 80 20.11 13.88 0.48
C GLY A 80 21.41 13.51 1.20
N LYS A 81 21.35 13.06 2.46
CA LYS A 81 22.53 12.63 3.22
C LYS A 81 22.78 11.12 3.10
N THR A 82 24.04 10.75 3.02
CA THR A 82 24.52 9.36 3.01
C THR A 82 24.72 8.83 4.42
N ARG A 83 24.58 7.52 4.62
CA ARG A 83 24.92 6.86 5.88
C ARG A 83 26.45 6.81 6.07
N GLU A 84 26.88 6.80 7.32
CA GLU A 84 28.27 6.58 7.68
C GLU A 84 28.64 5.11 7.39
N ALA A 85 29.91 4.87 7.03
CA ALA A 85 30.38 3.55 6.61
C ALA A 85 30.34 2.50 7.74
N ASP A 86 30.36 2.96 8.99
CA ASP A 86 30.32 2.14 10.20
C ASP A 86 28.89 1.92 10.74
N ASP A 87 27.85 2.46 10.09
CA ASP A 87 26.45 2.27 10.50
C ASP A 87 26.03 0.79 10.33
N PRO A 88 25.75 0.04 11.42
CA PRO A 88 25.40 -1.38 11.32
C PRO A 88 24.10 -1.63 10.56
N LEU A 89 23.15 -0.69 10.62
CA LEU A 89 21.90 -0.78 9.85
C LEU A 89 22.20 -0.68 8.35
N GLY A 90 23.08 0.24 7.96
CA GLY A 90 23.52 0.39 6.56
C GLY A 90 24.22 -0.86 6.07
N ARG A 91 25.23 -1.32 6.82
CA ARG A 91 26.02 -2.51 6.47
C ARG A 91 25.17 -3.77 6.32
N MET A 92 24.23 -4.01 7.23
CA MET A 92 23.30 -5.15 7.12
C MET A 92 22.33 -4.99 5.95
N THR A 93 21.88 -3.78 5.66
CA THR A 93 21.02 -3.51 4.49
C THR A 93 21.75 -3.86 3.20
N ASP A 94 22.97 -3.35 3.04
CA ASP A 94 23.80 -3.54 1.84
C ASP A 94 24.19 -5.02 1.65
N LEU A 95 24.52 -5.72 2.75
CA LEU A 95 24.80 -7.16 2.74
C LEU A 95 23.60 -7.96 2.23
N LEU A 96 22.41 -7.70 2.78
CA LEU A 96 21.19 -8.43 2.43
C LEU A 96 20.70 -8.06 1.01
N ASP A 97 20.93 -6.82 0.57
CA ASP A 97 20.69 -6.40 -0.82
C ASP A 97 21.56 -7.18 -1.81
N ALA A 98 22.86 -7.32 -1.52
CA ALA A 98 23.78 -8.09 -2.36
C ALA A 98 23.39 -9.58 -2.47
N GLU A 99 22.71 -10.13 -1.47
CA GLU A 99 22.21 -11.51 -1.44
C GLU A 99 20.76 -11.64 -2.00
N GLY A 100 20.20 -10.53 -2.51
CA GLY A 100 18.93 -10.49 -3.24
C GLY A 100 17.68 -10.28 -2.36
N PHE A 101 17.84 -9.86 -1.11
CA PHE A 101 16.75 -9.50 -0.20
C PHE A 101 16.46 -7.99 -0.26
N THR A 102 16.04 -7.51 -1.43
CA THR A 102 16.01 -6.07 -1.71
C THR A 102 14.85 -5.31 -1.08
N SER A 103 13.75 -5.99 -0.75
CA SER A 103 12.59 -5.36 -0.10
C SER A 103 12.81 -5.23 1.40
N VAL A 104 12.23 -4.19 2.01
CA VAL A 104 12.42 -3.86 3.43
C VAL A 104 11.11 -3.46 4.09
N VAL A 105 10.91 -3.92 5.32
CA VAL A 105 9.81 -3.45 6.18
C VAL A 105 10.27 -3.42 7.64
N ALA A 106 9.93 -2.36 8.36
CA ALA A 106 10.13 -2.31 9.81
C ALA A 106 9.02 -3.13 10.50
N THR A 107 9.40 -4.00 11.44
CA THR A 107 8.45 -4.91 12.09
C THR A 107 8.22 -4.57 13.55
N ASN A 108 9.25 -4.09 14.25
CA ASN A 108 9.16 -3.71 15.67
C ASN A 108 10.01 -2.48 15.95
N CYS A 109 9.54 -1.67 16.89
CA CYS A 109 10.21 -0.50 17.41
C CYS A 109 9.92 -0.41 18.91
N ASP A 110 10.88 -0.82 19.73
CA ASP A 110 10.76 -0.86 21.19
C ASP A 110 11.68 0.21 21.77
N SER A 111 11.10 1.28 22.29
CA SER A 111 11.84 2.44 22.82
C SER A 111 11.74 2.54 24.34
N THR A 112 12.86 2.83 24.99
CA THR A 112 12.95 3.18 26.41
C THR A 112 13.43 4.62 26.53
N TYR A 113 12.72 5.44 27.31
CA TYR A 113 13.08 6.83 27.58
C TYR A 113 13.49 6.95 29.04
N HIS A 114 14.77 7.18 29.30
CA HIS A 114 15.31 7.24 30.67
C HIS A 114 14.97 8.55 31.36
N ARG A 115 14.89 9.63 30.58
CA ARG A 115 14.37 10.93 31.03
C ARG A 115 13.87 11.77 29.85
N TYR A 116 13.13 12.82 30.18
CA TYR A 116 12.82 13.88 29.24
C TYR A 116 14.09 14.68 28.92
N THR A 117 14.25 15.03 27.64
CA THR A 117 15.29 15.94 27.17
C THR A 117 14.77 17.36 27.06
N ARG A 118 15.66 18.34 27.00
CA ARG A 118 15.33 19.77 27.10
C ARG A 118 15.87 20.56 25.91
N PRO A 119 15.19 21.66 25.51
CA PRO A 119 15.74 22.59 24.53
C PRO A 119 17.17 23.04 24.91
N GLY A 120 18.05 23.08 23.92
CA GLY A 120 19.48 23.39 24.07
C GLY A 120 20.38 22.18 24.29
N GLU A 121 19.85 21.01 24.68
CA GLU A 121 20.67 19.80 24.79
C GLU A 121 21.11 19.29 23.41
N GLU A 122 22.38 18.89 23.30
CA GLU A 122 22.92 18.24 22.11
C GLU A 122 22.79 16.73 22.24
N VAL A 123 22.14 16.12 21.26
CA VAL A 123 21.89 14.67 21.24
C VAL A 123 22.88 14.01 20.27
N THR A 124 23.53 12.95 20.72
CA THR A 124 24.31 12.05 19.86
C THR A 124 23.62 10.68 19.75
N ILE A 125 23.86 9.97 18.64
CA ILE A 125 23.41 8.59 18.43
C ILE A 125 24.60 7.67 18.19
N GLU A 126 24.52 6.47 18.75
CA GLU A 126 25.38 5.33 18.48
C GLU A 126 24.49 4.11 18.25
N SER A 127 24.85 3.25 17.30
CA SER A 127 24.04 2.10 16.91
C SER A 127 24.89 0.83 16.94
N VAL A 128 24.32 -0.28 17.41
CA VAL A 128 24.95 -1.61 17.42
C VAL A 128 24.03 -2.63 16.76
N LEU A 129 24.60 -3.66 16.13
CA LEU A 129 23.85 -4.83 15.69
C LEU A 129 23.65 -5.79 16.86
N VAL A 130 22.41 -6.14 17.18
CA VAL A 130 22.05 -7.00 18.31
C VAL A 130 21.83 -8.43 17.87
N ASP A 131 21.00 -8.62 16.86
CA ASP A 131 20.51 -9.95 16.48
C ASP A 131 20.26 -10.03 14.97
N VAL A 132 20.46 -11.21 14.40
CA VAL A 132 20.19 -11.54 12.99
C VAL A 132 19.61 -12.95 12.93
N VAL A 133 18.38 -13.07 12.43
CA VAL A 133 17.63 -14.31 12.39
C VAL A 133 17.08 -14.54 10.99
N GLY A 134 17.50 -15.64 10.38
CA GLY A 134 17.01 -16.07 9.09
C GLY A 134 17.69 -17.35 8.59
N PRO A 135 17.29 -17.83 7.42
CA PRO A 135 16.14 -17.35 6.64
C PRO A 135 14.82 -17.69 7.35
N LYS A 136 13.79 -16.87 7.15
CA LYS A 136 12.42 -17.11 7.60
C LYS A 136 11.47 -16.93 6.44
N THR A 137 10.52 -17.86 6.29
CA THR A 137 9.37 -17.70 5.40
C THR A 137 8.33 -16.84 6.10
N THR A 138 7.96 -15.73 5.49
CA THR A 138 6.97 -14.78 6.01
C THR A 138 5.84 -14.59 5.00
N GLY A 139 4.76 -13.89 5.38
CA GLY A 139 3.70 -13.50 4.45
C GLY A 139 4.16 -12.57 3.32
N LEU A 140 5.33 -11.93 3.45
CA LEU A 140 5.92 -11.06 2.43
C LEU A 140 6.97 -11.78 1.57
N GLY A 141 7.30 -13.04 1.90
CA GLY A 141 8.33 -13.83 1.22
C GLY A 141 9.41 -14.36 2.18
N GLU A 142 10.39 -15.05 1.61
CA GLU A 142 11.61 -15.48 2.31
C GLU A 142 12.46 -14.25 2.65
N GLY A 143 12.91 -14.13 3.91
CA GLY A 143 13.69 -13.00 4.36
C GLY A 143 14.48 -13.23 5.64
N TRP A 144 15.17 -12.17 6.06
CA TRP A 144 16.02 -12.10 7.23
C TRP A 144 15.55 -10.97 8.13
N PHE A 145 15.39 -11.29 9.41
CA PHE A 145 15.20 -10.28 10.43
C PHE A 145 16.54 -9.88 10.99
N PHE A 146 16.75 -8.59 11.21
CA PHE A 146 17.85 -8.13 12.05
C PHE A 146 17.41 -6.97 12.92
N THR A 147 18.04 -6.87 14.09
CA THR A 147 17.73 -5.88 15.11
C THR A 147 18.95 -5.03 15.38
N THR A 148 18.80 -3.72 15.27
CA THR A 148 19.81 -2.76 15.72
C THR A 148 19.34 -2.08 17.00
N ARG A 149 20.24 -1.90 17.97
CA ARG A 149 19.98 -1.07 19.14
C ARG A 149 20.61 0.29 18.94
N ASN A 150 19.82 1.33 19.15
CA ASN A 150 20.23 2.72 19.08
C ASN A 150 20.30 3.29 20.49
N TYR A 151 21.36 4.04 20.77
CA TYR A 151 21.57 4.77 22.02
C TYR A 151 21.60 6.25 21.72
N TRP A 152 20.67 7.02 22.29
CA TRP A 152 20.73 8.47 22.27
C TRP A 152 21.32 8.98 23.57
N ARG A 153 22.30 9.89 23.46
CA ARG A 153 23.01 10.45 24.60
C ARG A 153 23.02 11.97 24.58
N VAL A 154 23.02 12.56 25.79
CA VAL A 154 23.40 13.96 26.02
C VAL A 154 24.68 13.95 26.84
N GLY A 155 25.78 14.41 26.24
CA GLY A 155 27.12 14.14 26.77
C GLY A 155 27.36 12.63 26.86
N ASP A 156 27.61 12.12 28.07
CA ASP A 156 27.80 10.68 28.32
C ASP A 156 26.55 9.95 28.82
N GLU A 157 25.51 10.68 29.22
CA GLU A 157 24.26 10.12 29.76
C GLU A 157 23.40 9.53 28.64
N ILE A 158 22.95 8.28 28.78
CA ILE A 158 21.94 7.70 27.88
C ILE A 158 20.58 8.25 28.26
N VAL A 159 19.94 8.96 27.33
CA VAL A 159 18.62 9.57 27.54
C VAL A 159 17.49 8.73 26.92
N ALA A 160 17.79 7.96 25.88
CA ALA A 160 16.86 7.01 25.27
C ALA A 160 17.59 5.85 24.59
N GLU A 161 16.92 4.73 24.48
CA GLU A 161 17.37 3.54 23.74
C GLU A 161 16.23 3.00 22.86
N MET A 162 16.57 2.40 21.72
CA MET A 162 15.58 1.78 20.84
C MET A 162 16.12 0.51 20.19
N ASP A 163 15.39 -0.59 20.39
CA ASP A 163 15.54 -1.78 19.56
C ASP A 163 14.66 -1.65 18.33
N PHE A 164 15.30 -1.62 17.17
CA PHE A 164 14.64 -1.49 15.88
C PHE A 164 14.84 -2.75 15.07
N ARG A 165 13.75 -3.46 14.80
CA ARG A 165 13.75 -4.71 14.06
C ARG A 165 13.20 -4.50 12.66
N ILE A 166 13.97 -4.97 11.68
CA ILE A 166 13.64 -4.89 10.26
C ILE A 166 13.60 -6.30 9.68
N LEU A 167 12.69 -6.51 8.74
CA LEU A 167 12.70 -7.64 7.81
C LEU A 167 13.20 -7.16 6.45
N LYS A 168 14.31 -7.73 5.97
CA LYS A 168 14.71 -7.68 4.56
C LYS A 168 14.26 -8.96 3.90
N PHE A 169 13.50 -8.85 2.82
CA PHE A 169 12.89 -10.01 2.17
C PHE A 169 13.09 -9.94 0.67
N ARG A 170 13.03 -11.11 0.02
CA ARG A 170 13.07 -11.14 -1.43
C ARG A 170 11.82 -10.44 -1.94
N PRO A 171 11.94 -9.49 -2.90
CA PRO A 171 10.76 -9.02 -3.60
C PRO A 171 10.01 -10.24 -4.14
N ALA A 172 8.68 -10.19 -4.10
CA ALA A 172 7.88 -11.21 -4.77
C ALA A 172 8.46 -11.38 -6.18
N ALA A 173 8.70 -12.64 -6.57
CA ALA A 173 9.13 -12.93 -7.93
C ALA A 173 8.16 -12.17 -8.84
N LYS A 174 8.71 -11.28 -9.67
CA LYS A 174 7.96 -10.74 -10.80
C LYS A 174 7.37 -11.98 -11.46
N PRO A 175 6.05 -12.08 -11.68
CA PRO A 175 5.50 -13.18 -12.46
C PRO A 175 6.36 -13.27 -13.71
N THR A 176 7.04 -14.40 -13.88
CA THR A 176 7.78 -14.69 -15.10
C THR A 176 6.76 -14.47 -16.21
N GLU A 177 7.03 -13.52 -17.11
CA GLU A 177 6.19 -13.32 -18.30
C GLU A 177 5.95 -14.71 -18.90
N PRO A 178 4.69 -15.15 -19.01
CA PRO A 178 4.40 -16.35 -19.78
C PRO A 178 5.00 -16.12 -21.16
N ALA A 179 5.87 -17.03 -21.59
CA ALA A 179 6.30 -17.06 -22.97
C ALA A 179 5.04 -17.07 -23.83
N ALA A 180 4.93 -16.11 -24.75
CA ALA A 180 3.77 -15.88 -25.57
C ALA A 180 3.29 -17.20 -26.18
N GLY A 181 2.22 -17.75 -25.61
CA GLY A 181 1.48 -18.87 -26.17
C GLY A 181 0.52 -18.30 -27.19
N ASP A 182 0.65 -18.74 -28.43
CA ASP A 182 -0.28 -18.40 -29.50
C ASP A 182 -1.72 -18.78 -29.12
N GLY A 183 -2.62 -17.80 -29.11
CA GLY A 183 -4.05 -18.03 -29.31
C GLY A 183 -4.99 -17.51 -28.21
N ALA A 184 -5.51 -16.29 -28.42
CA ALA A 184 -6.80 -15.77 -27.93
C ALA A 184 -7.03 -15.52 -26.42
N VAL A 185 -6.20 -15.99 -25.48
CA VAL A 185 -6.45 -15.87 -24.02
C VAL A 185 -5.71 -14.73 -23.30
N ASP A 186 -5.01 -13.83 -24.01
CA ASP A 186 -4.08 -12.87 -23.37
C ASP A 186 -4.60 -11.41 -23.29
N ARG A 187 -5.91 -11.19 -23.47
CA ARG A 187 -6.50 -9.84 -23.51
C ARG A 187 -7.76 -9.73 -22.65
N ILE A 188 -7.97 -8.53 -22.11
CA ILE A 188 -9.23 -8.17 -21.41
C ILE A 188 -10.34 -8.06 -22.45
N VAL A 189 -11.49 -8.66 -22.16
CA VAL A 189 -12.66 -8.64 -23.04
C VAL A 189 -13.83 -7.97 -22.32
N ALA A 190 -14.33 -6.88 -22.90
CA ALA A 190 -15.58 -6.27 -22.44
C ALA A 190 -16.79 -6.97 -23.08
N SER A 191 -17.81 -7.30 -22.29
CA SER A 191 -19.04 -7.97 -22.76
C SER A 191 -19.81 -7.15 -23.81
N SER A 192 -19.63 -5.84 -23.79
CA SER A 192 -20.17 -4.82 -24.70
C SER A 192 -19.32 -4.58 -25.96
N GLY A 193 -18.09 -5.12 -25.98
CA GLY A 193 -17.09 -4.82 -27.02
C GLY A 193 -16.33 -3.50 -26.83
N SER A 194 -16.50 -2.81 -25.68
CA SER A 194 -15.72 -1.62 -25.32
C SER A 194 -14.20 -1.87 -25.41
N ALA A 195 -13.45 -0.82 -25.72
CA ALA A 195 -12.00 -0.89 -25.68
C ALA A 195 -11.52 -1.10 -24.23
N ALA A 196 -10.52 -1.95 -24.04
CA ALA A 196 -9.89 -2.24 -22.74
C ALA A 196 -8.36 -2.14 -22.81
N ASP A 197 -7.83 -1.40 -23.79
CA ASP A 197 -6.39 -1.19 -24.02
C ASP A 197 -5.75 -0.22 -23.02
N ASP A 198 -6.57 0.52 -22.28
CA ASP A 198 -6.16 1.30 -21.12
C ASP A 198 -5.86 0.44 -19.88
N LEU A 199 -6.28 -0.83 -19.87
CA LEU A 199 -6.11 -1.77 -18.76
C LEU A 199 -5.00 -2.77 -19.06
N VAL A 200 -4.09 -2.96 -18.10
CA VAL A 200 -2.95 -3.87 -18.25
C VAL A 200 -3.23 -5.19 -17.53
N VAL A 201 -3.29 -6.27 -18.32
CA VAL A 201 -3.45 -7.65 -17.83
C VAL A 201 -2.46 -7.94 -16.70
N GLY A 202 -2.94 -8.59 -15.64
CA GLY A 202 -2.14 -8.95 -14.46
C GLY A 202 -1.75 -7.78 -13.54
N LYS A 203 -2.05 -6.53 -13.91
CA LYS A 203 -1.81 -5.34 -13.07
C LYS A 203 -3.08 -4.65 -12.57
N VAL A 204 -4.24 -4.98 -13.15
CA VAL A 204 -5.52 -4.52 -12.63
C VAL A 204 -5.74 -5.13 -11.25
N LEU A 205 -6.12 -4.30 -10.27
CA LEU A 205 -6.38 -4.75 -8.91
C LEU A 205 -7.58 -5.69 -8.87
N ARG A 206 -7.34 -6.92 -8.40
CA ARG A 206 -8.37 -7.94 -8.25
C ARG A 206 -9.20 -7.71 -6.97
N PRO A 207 -10.54 -7.68 -7.06
CA PRO A 207 -11.39 -7.56 -5.88
C PRO A 207 -11.21 -8.72 -4.91
N SER A 208 -11.25 -8.44 -3.61
CA SER A 208 -11.27 -9.48 -2.58
C SER A 208 -12.69 -10.03 -2.43
N VAL A 209 -12.85 -11.33 -2.65
CA VAL A 209 -14.12 -12.04 -2.50
C VAL A 209 -14.19 -12.62 -1.08
N SER A 210 -15.13 -12.10 -0.28
CA SER A 210 -15.48 -12.67 1.03
C SER A 210 -16.65 -13.65 0.90
N HIS A 211 -16.95 -14.39 1.96
CA HIS A 211 -18.17 -15.20 2.03
C HIS A 211 -19.43 -14.38 1.71
N ASP A 212 -19.57 -13.22 2.35
CA ASP A 212 -20.77 -12.38 2.27
C ASP A 212 -20.92 -11.63 0.94
N THR A 213 -19.85 -11.54 0.16
CA THR A 213 -19.84 -10.92 -1.18
C THR A 213 -19.75 -11.95 -2.30
N ARG A 214 -19.63 -13.25 -1.98
CA ARG A 214 -19.49 -14.33 -2.98
C ARG A 214 -20.65 -14.33 -3.97
N PHE A 215 -21.89 -14.22 -3.50
CA PHE A 215 -23.08 -14.21 -4.38
C PHE A 215 -22.99 -13.10 -5.45
N PHE A 216 -22.48 -11.93 -5.07
CA PHE A 216 -22.30 -10.77 -5.94
C PHE A 216 -21.21 -11.05 -6.98
N TRP A 217 -20.04 -11.51 -6.55
CA TRP A 217 -18.90 -11.76 -7.45
C TRP A 217 -19.11 -12.96 -8.37
N ASP A 218 -19.83 -13.99 -7.91
CA ASP A 218 -20.27 -15.10 -8.76
C ASP A 218 -21.27 -14.61 -9.82
N GLY A 219 -22.13 -13.64 -9.46
CA GLY A 219 -22.98 -12.94 -10.43
C GLY A 219 -22.18 -12.17 -11.46
N VAL A 220 -21.24 -11.33 -11.02
CA VAL A 220 -20.37 -10.56 -11.93
C VAL A 220 -19.61 -11.48 -12.88
N ARG A 221 -19.12 -12.63 -12.40
CA ARG A 221 -18.49 -13.67 -13.24
C ARG A 221 -19.46 -14.28 -14.26
N ALA A 222 -20.72 -14.46 -13.89
CA ALA A 222 -21.79 -14.94 -14.77
C ALA A 222 -22.39 -13.83 -15.65
N HIS A 223 -21.82 -12.62 -15.63
CA HIS A 223 -22.35 -11.43 -16.31
C HIS A 223 -23.77 -11.05 -15.84
N GLU A 224 -24.03 -11.26 -14.55
CA GLU A 224 -25.27 -10.92 -13.86
C GLU A 224 -25.00 -9.94 -12.71
N LEU A 225 -25.64 -8.78 -12.73
CA LEU A 225 -25.52 -7.82 -11.64
C LEU A 225 -26.47 -8.18 -10.50
N ARG A 226 -26.02 -8.98 -9.54
CA ARG A 226 -26.85 -9.45 -8.42
C ARG A 226 -26.89 -8.43 -7.27
N ILE A 227 -28.07 -8.04 -6.80
CA ILE A 227 -28.25 -7.12 -5.67
C ILE A 227 -28.77 -7.89 -4.46
N GLN A 228 -28.18 -7.67 -3.28
CA GLN A 228 -28.62 -8.32 -2.04
C GLN A 228 -30.09 -7.99 -1.76
N LYS A 229 -30.89 -9.03 -1.53
CA LYS A 229 -32.28 -8.91 -1.11
C LYS A 229 -32.39 -9.29 0.36
N ARG A 230 -33.02 -8.43 1.15
CA ARG A 230 -33.31 -8.67 2.57
C ARG A 230 -34.62 -9.43 2.73
N GLU A 231 -34.83 -9.98 3.92
CA GLU A 231 -36.04 -10.74 4.26
C GLU A 231 -37.33 -9.92 4.13
N ASP A 232 -37.24 -8.60 4.36
CA ASP A 232 -38.35 -7.66 4.18
C ASP A 232 -38.63 -7.31 2.70
N GLY A 233 -37.87 -7.89 1.77
CA GLY A 233 -37.95 -7.64 0.33
C GLY A 233 -37.20 -6.39 -0.14
N SER A 234 -36.58 -5.62 0.76
CA SER A 234 -35.77 -4.46 0.40
C SER A 234 -34.45 -4.88 -0.26
N LEU A 235 -33.93 -4.02 -1.14
CA LEU A 235 -32.69 -4.23 -1.86
C LEU A 235 -31.56 -3.40 -1.24
N GLN A 236 -30.36 -3.97 -1.19
CA GLN A 236 -29.22 -3.36 -0.52
C GLN A 236 -27.94 -3.43 -1.38
N HIS A 237 -27.25 -2.31 -1.48
CA HIS A 237 -25.88 -2.22 -2.00
C HIS A 237 -25.12 -1.09 -1.27
N PRO A 238 -23.82 -1.24 -0.91
CA PRO A 238 -23.01 -2.46 -1.02
C PRO A 238 -23.55 -3.60 -0.14
N PRO A 239 -23.22 -4.87 -0.42
CA PRO A 239 -23.61 -5.99 0.42
C PRO A 239 -23.12 -5.78 1.85
N VAL A 240 -24.01 -5.93 2.85
CA VAL A 240 -23.66 -5.74 4.26
C VAL A 240 -23.29 -7.09 4.88
N PRO A 241 -22.05 -7.25 5.42
CA PRO A 241 -21.58 -8.50 6.04
C PRO A 241 -22.33 -8.91 7.32
N ALA A 242 -22.99 -7.96 7.97
CA ALA A 242 -23.48 -8.10 9.35
C ALA A 242 -24.98 -8.47 9.44
N LEU A 243 -25.43 -9.42 8.63
CA LEU A 243 -26.65 -10.16 8.99
C LEU A 243 -26.18 -11.32 9.88
N TRP A 244 -26.73 -11.46 11.09
CA TRP A 244 -26.45 -12.55 12.02
C TRP A 244 -27.02 -13.89 11.52
N LYS A 245 -26.71 -14.23 10.27
CA LYS A 245 -27.10 -15.48 9.65
C LYS A 245 -26.17 -16.59 10.10
N ASP A 246 -26.71 -17.80 10.16
CA ASP A 246 -25.88 -18.98 10.31
C ASP A 246 -24.86 -19.04 9.16
N LYS A 247 -23.67 -19.58 9.41
CA LYS A 247 -22.59 -19.70 8.41
C LYS A 247 -22.97 -20.59 7.23
N THR A 248 -24.10 -21.30 7.32
CA THR A 248 -24.62 -22.18 6.27
C THR A 248 -25.69 -21.51 5.39
N GLU A 249 -26.16 -20.31 5.75
CA GLU A 249 -27.18 -19.60 4.97
C GLU A 249 -26.57 -18.76 3.85
N GLU A 250 -27.08 -18.95 2.63
CA GLU A 250 -26.72 -18.11 1.50
C GLU A 250 -27.52 -16.79 1.49
N THR A 251 -26.92 -15.75 0.90
CA THR A 251 -27.57 -14.44 0.76
C THR A 251 -28.51 -14.46 -0.44
N ASP A 252 -29.79 -14.18 -0.21
CA ASP A 252 -30.78 -14.00 -1.27
C ASP A 252 -30.47 -12.73 -2.10
N TYR A 253 -30.82 -12.76 -3.39
CA TYR A 253 -30.52 -11.69 -4.32
C TYR A 253 -31.55 -11.56 -5.44
N VAL A 254 -31.55 -10.41 -6.10
CA VAL A 254 -32.23 -10.19 -7.38
C VAL A 254 -31.19 -9.91 -8.45
N VAL A 255 -31.41 -10.39 -9.67
CA VAL A 255 -30.60 -9.99 -10.82
C VAL A 255 -31.14 -8.65 -11.32
N ALA A 256 -30.33 -7.62 -11.25
CA ALA A 256 -30.67 -6.29 -11.72
C ALA A 256 -30.74 -6.26 -13.25
N SER A 257 -31.54 -5.34 -13.78
CA SER A 257 -31.57 -4.97 -15.19
C SER A 257 -30.22 -4.48 -15.71
N GLY A 258 -29.35 -4.00 -14.82
CA GLY A 258 -28.07 -3.40 -15.15
C GLY A 258 -28.18 -1.99 -15.73
N ARG A 259 -29.36 -1.36 -15.69
CA ARG A 259 -29.59 0.00 -16.19
C ARG A 259 -29.81 0.99 -15.05
N GLY A 260 -29.26 2.18 -15.21
CA GLY A 260 -29.40 3.25 -14.24
C GLY A 260 -29.06 4.63 -14.81
N THR A 261 -28.95 5.61 -13.91
CA THR A 261 -28.54 6.96 -14.25
C THR A 261 -27.37 7.41 -13.38
N VAL A 262 -26.49 8.25 -13.93
CA VAL A 262 -25.36 8.83 -13.17
C VAL A 262 -25.93 9.74 -12.07
N PHE A 263 -25.80 9.34 -10.81
CA PHE A 263 -26.22 10.15 -9.66
C PHE A 263 -25.17 11.21 -9.32
N SER A 264 -23.90 10.81 -9.30
CA SER A 264 -22.75 11.71 -9.16
C SER A 264 -21.51 11.06 -9.78
N PHE A 265 -20.47 11.85 -10.06
CA PHE A 265 -19.21 11.32 -10.60
C PHE A 265 -18.01 12.16 -10.16
N VAL A 266 -16.83 11.55 -10.27
CA VAL A 266 -15.54 12.22 -10.12
C VAL A 266 -14.63 11.85 -11.28
N THR A 267 -13.81 12.80 -11.72
CA THR A 267 -12.78 12.58 -12.72
C THR A 267 -11.44 12.39 -12.03
N HIS A 268 -10.83 11.22 -12.18
CA HIS A 268 -9.56 10.91 -11.55
C HIS A 268 -8.38 11.30 -12.45
N HIS A 269 -7.58 12.27 -11.99
CA HIS A 269 -6.40 12.75 -12.72
C HIS A 269 -5.08 12.16 -12.19
N ALA A 270 -4.93 12.04 -10.86
CA ALA A 270 -3.72 11.59 -10.19
C ALA A 270 -4.01 11.14 -8.73
N PRO A 271 -3.17 10.30 -8.11
CA PRO A 271 -1.94 9.67 -8.63
C PRO A 271 -2.22 8.54 -9.62
N ARG A 272 -1.19 8.09 -10.36
CA ARG A 272 -1.35 6.98 -11.31
C ARG A 272 -1.76 5.70 -10.58
N VAL A 273 -2.84 5.08 -11.05
CA VAL A 273 -3.34 3.79 -10.55
C VAL A 273 -2.61 2.64 -11.24
N PRO A 274 -2.06 1.65 -10.49
CA PRO A 274 -1.48 0.45 -11.08
C PRO A 274 -2.46 -0.26 -12.03
N GLY A 275 -1.94 -0.73 -13.16
CA GLY A 275 -2.74 -1.42 -14.16
C GLY A 275 -3.55 -0.52 -15.10
N ARG A 276 -3.47 0.81 -14.97
CA ARG A 276 -4.05 1.76 -15.93
C ARG A 276 -2.99 2.54 -16.70
N THR A 277 -3.21 2.73 -17.99
CA THR A 277 -2.34 3.52 -18.89
C THR A 277 -2.97 4.85 -19.32
N ARG A 278 -4.31 4.95 -19.33
CA ARG A 278 -5.05 6.15 -19.72
C ARG A 278 -5.54 6.94 -18.51
N PHE A 279 -5.31 8.25 -18.54
CA PHE A 279 -5.80 9.23 -17.56
C PHE A 279 -6.18 10.51 -18.30
N PRO A 280 -7.15 11.30 -17.82
CA PRO A 280 -8.06 10.98 -16.71
C PRO A 280 -9.12 9.92 -17.08
N PHE A 281 -9.75 9.31 -16.07
CA PHE A 281 -10.92 8.43 -16.24
C PHE A 281 -12.01 8.79 -15.21
N VAL A 282 -13.25 8.36 -15.46
CA VAL A 282 -14.41 8.73 -14.64
C VAL A 282 -14.82 7.59 -13.73
N ILE A 283 -15.06 7.92 -12.46
CA ILE A 283 -15.74 7.03 -11.51
C ILE A 283 -17.12 7.60 -11.25
N ALA A 284 -18.16 6.84 -11.58
CA ALA A 284 -19.55 7.21 -11.42
C ALA A 284 -20.20 6.44 -10.28
N LEU A 285 -21.01 7.14 -9.49
CA LEU A 285 -22.02 6.55 -8.63
C LEU A 285 -23.33 6.52 -9.43
N VAL A 286 -23.81 5.33 -9.76
CA VAL A 286 -25.00 5.11 -10.60
C VAL A 286 -26.17 4.71 -9.72
N GLU A 287 -27.30 5.39 -9.88
CA GLU A 287 -28.58 4.98 -9.30
C GLU A 287 -29.28 4.04 -10.28
N LEU A 288 -29.40 2.77 -9.88
CA LEU A 288 -30.02 1.72 -10.66
C LEU A 288 -31.55 1.84 -10.64
N SER A 289 -32.20 1.24 -11.65
CA SER A 289 -33.67 1.18 -11.75
C SER A 289 -34.31 0.49 -10.53
N GLU A 290 -33.56 -0.40 -9.89
CA GLU A 290 -33.94 -1.10 -8.66
C GLU A 290 -33.84 -0.23 -7.39
N GLY A 291 -33.35 1.02 -7.50
CA GLY A 291 -33.31 2.02 -6.43
C GLY A 291 -32.05 2.01 -5.55
N VAL A 292 -31.13 1.07 -5.79
CA VAL A 292 -29.81 1.05 -5.13
C VAL A 292 -28.78 1.87 -5.89
N ARG A 293 -27.73 2.30 -5.19
CA ARG A 293 -26.60 3.02 -5.81
C ARG A 293 -25.36 2.18 -5.86
N MET A 294 -24.69 2.16 -7.00
CA MET A 294 -23.51 1.36 -7.25
C MET A 294 -22.38 2.21 -7.82
N LEU A 295 -21.18 2.05 -7.25
CA LEU A 295 -19.98 2.75 -7.69
C LEU A 295 -19.26 1.93 -8.76
N GLY A 296 -18.87 2.53 -9.86
CA GLY A 296 -18.05 1.87 -10.87
C GLY A 296 -17.34 2.86 -11.78
N GLU A 297 -16.41 2.37 -12.59
CA GLU A 297 -15.82 3.17 -13.66
C GLU A 297 -16.86 3.42 -14.75
N LEU A 298 -16.93 4.65 -15.27
CA LEU A 298 -17.72 4.98 -16.46
C LEU A 298 -16.78 5.07 -17.66
N ARG A 299 -16.92 4.11 -18.56
CA ARG A 299 -16.09 3.87 -19.75
C ARG A 299 -16.80 4.37 -21.01
N ASP A 300 -16.08 4.35 -22.13
CA ASP A 300 -16.61 4.73 -23.45
C ASP A 300 -17.18 6.16 -23.53
N ILE A 301 -16.65 7.07 -22.71
CA ILE A 301 -17.01 8.49 -22.72
C ILE A 301 -15.83 9.36 -22.32
N GLU A 302 -15.71 10.53 -22.95
CA GLU A 302 -14.74 11.53 -22.52
C GLU A 302 -15.21 12.18 -21.21
N PRO A 303 -14.31 12.47 -20.25
CA PRO A 303 -14.72 12.99 -18.94
C PRO A 303 -15.55 14.28 -18.98
N ASP A 304 -15.31 15.13 -19.98
CA ASP A 304 -16.03 16.40 -20.16
C ASP A 304 -17.48 16.22 -20.67
N ASP A 305 -17.81 15.03 -21.21
CA ASP A 305 -19.14 14.73 -21.73
C ASP A 305 -20.08 14.12 -20.67
N VAL A 306 -19.56 13.75 -19.50
CA VAL A 306 -20.34 13.12 -18.42
C VAL A 306 -21.30 14.12 -17.78
N ARG A 307 -22.56 13.72 -17.61
CA ARG A 307 -23.61 14.52 -16.99
C ARG A 307 -24.36 13.73 -15.92
N ILE A 308 -24.72 14.39 -14.83
CA ILE A 308 -25.66 13.85 -13.85
C ILE A 308 -27.01 13.61 -14.55
N GLY A 309 -27.62 12.45 -14.30
CA GLY A 309 -28.84 11.98 -14.96
C GLY A 309 -28.61 11.25 -16.29
N MET A 310 -27.37 11.13 -16.76
CA MET A 310 -27.05 10.36 -17.97
C MET A 310 -27.43 8.88 -17.78
N GLU A 311 -28.15 8.31 -18.75
CA GLU A 311 -28.48 6.89 -18.77
C GLU A 311 -27.24 6.04 -19.06
N VAL A 312 -27.06 5.00 -18.25
CA VAL A 312 -25.93 4.08 -18.33
C VAL A 312 -26.40 2.64 -18.21
N GLU A 313 -25.59 1.74 -18.75
CA GLU A 313 -25.76 0.29 -18.62
C GLU A 313 -24.48 -0.36 -18.10
N VAL A 314 -24.63 -1.48 -17.40
CA VAL A 314 -23.52 -2.28 -16.90
C VAL A 314 -22.84 -3.00 -18.06
N GLU A 315 -21.52 -3.09 -17.97
CA GLU A 315 -20.71 -4.00 -18.77
C GLU A 315 -19.80 -4.84 -17.87
N PHE A 316 -19.34 -5.97 -18.39
CA PHE A 316 -18.47 -6.88 -17.68
C PHE A 316 -17.12 -6.96 -18.40
N LEU A 317 -16.05 -6.81 -17.64
CA LEU A 317 -14.67 -6.88 -18.11
C LEU A 317 -14.07 -8.21 -17.67
N ASP A 318 -13.98 -9.15 -18.60
CA ASP A 318 -13.37 -10.45 -18.38
C ASP A 318 -11.85 -10.32 -18.45
N MET A 319 -11.23 -10.55 -17.31
CA MET A 319 -9.79 -10.52 -17.14
C MET A 319 -9.27 -11.93 -17.41
N PRO A 320 -8.27 -12.06 -18.29
CA PRO A 320 -7.66 -13.35 -18.55
C PRO A 320 -6.91 -13.85 -17.31
N GLY A 321 -6.71 -15.15 -17.25
CA GLY A 321 -6.00 -15.82 -16.18
C GLY A 321 -5.54 -17.20 -16.61
N ASP A 322 -4.70 -17.82 -15.79
CA ASP A 322 -4.22 -19.18 -16.01
C ASP A 322 -5.32 -20.18 -15.66
N THR A 323 -5.73 -20.98 -16.64
CA THR A 323 -6.74 -22.05 -16.49
C THR A 323 -6.11 -23.45 -16.48
N SER A 324 -4.79 -23.55 -16.44
CA SER A 324 -4.09 -24.84 -16.38
C SER A 324 -4.30 -25.52 -15.02
N GLU A 325 -4.13 -26.84 -14.97
CA GLU A 325 -4.22 -27.61 -13.72
C GLU A 325 -3.12 -27.22 -12.71
N ASP A 326 -2.02 -26.65 -13.21
CA ASP A 326 -0.86 -26.20 -12.41
C ASP A 326 -0.93 -24.70 -12.05
N ALA A 327 -2.04 -24.00 -12.36
CA ALA A 327 -2.20 -22.57 -12.12
C ALA A 327 -2.01 -22.21 -10.65
N ALA A 328 -1.20 -21.19 -10.38
CA ALA A 328 -0.98 -20.69 -9.02
C ALA A 328 -2.27 -20.09 -8.46
N PHE A 329 -2.51 -20.27 -7.16
CA PHE A 329 -3.69 -19.66 -6.52
C PHE A 329 -3.70 -18.14 -6.73
N GLY A 330 -4.81 -17.61 -7.26
CA GLY A 330 -4.97 -16.18 -7.54
C GLY A 330 -4.71 -15.78 -8.99
N THR A 331 -4.26 -16.70 -9.85
CA THR A 331 -4.05 -16.44 -11.28
C THR A 331 -5.24 -16.81 -12.15
N GLU A 332 -6.33 -17.34 -11.59
CA GLU A 332 -7.51 -17.76 -12.35
C GLU A 332 -8.26 -16.56 -12.99
N PRO A 333 -8.95 -16.78 -14.12
CA PRO A 333 -9.77 -15.75 -14.76
C PRO A 333 -10.80 -15.16 -13.79
N TRP A 334 -11.07 -13.87 -13.95
CA TRP A 334 -12.03 -13.16 -13.12
C TRP A 334 -12.69 -12.03 -13.90
N THR A 335 -13.80 -11.53 -13.39
CA THR A 335 -14.59 -10.50 -14.08
C THR A 335 -14.77 -9.30 -13.17
N LEU A 336 -14.67 -8.11 -13.74
CA LEU A 336 -15.04 -6.85 -13.11
C LEU A 336 -16.29 -6.29 -13.80
N TYR A 337 -17.06 -5.43 -13.13
CA TYR A 337 -18.11 -4.67 -13.79
C TYR A 337 -17.68 -3.21 -13.97
N ALA A 338 -18.18 -2.58 -15.01
CA ALA A 338 -18.06 -1.15 -15.28
C ALA A 338 -19.39 -0.61 -15.81
N TRP A 339 -19.48 0.70 -15.98
CA TRP A 339 -20.61 1.40 -16.59
C TRP A 339 -20.19 1.94 -17.95
N ARG A 340 -21.15 2.04 -18.86
CA ARG A 340 -21.01 2.74 -20.14
C ARG A 340 -22.30 3.49 -20.45
N PRO A 341 -22.28 4.56 -21.27
CA PRO A 341 -23.50 5.22 -21.70
C PRO A 341 -24.46 4.24 -22.37
N ALA A 342 -25.74 4.29 -22.00
CA ALA A 342 -26.74 3.37 -22.50
C ALA A 342 -26.86 3.48 -24.04
N GLY A 343 -26.77 2.33 -24.73
CA GLY A 343 -26.89 2.30 -26.19
C GLY A 343 -25.72 2.89 -26.98
N ALA A 344 -24.59 3.19 -26.34
CA ALA A 344 -23.39 3.65 -27.05
C ALA A 344 -22.89 2.60 -28.05
N PRO A 345 -22.55 2.97 -29.30
CA PRO A 345 -21.82 2.06 -30.19
C PRO A 345 -20.44 1.74 -29.61
N PRO A 346 -19.85 0.56 -29.88
CA PRO A 346 -18.50 0.23 -29.42
C PRO A 346 -17.52 1.33 -29.84
N VAL A 347 -16.77 1.89 -28.90
CA VAL A 347 -15.83 2.97 -29.21
C VAL A 347 -14.65 2.39 -30.01
N ALA A 348 -14.54 2.78 -31.28
CA ALA A 348 -13.43 2.41 -32.13
C ALA A 348 -12.14 3.11 -31.66
N ARG A 349 -11.03 2.35 -31.59
CA ARG A 349 -9.67 2.79 -31.25
C ARG A 349 -9.34 4.18 -31.82
N GLN A 350 -9.05 5.14 -30.94
CA GLN A 350 -8.16 6.25 -31.28
C GLN A 350 -6.77 5.92 -30.71
N MET A 351 -5.97 5.19 -31.49
CA MET A 351 -4.53 5.23 -31.26
C MET A 351 -4.03 6.60 -31.73
N PRO A 352 -3.24 7.33 -30.93
CA PRO A 352 -2.54 8.50 -31.46
C PRO A 352 -1.63 8.04 -32.60
N GLU A 353 -1.68 8.74 -33.74
CA GLU A 353 -0.81 8.50 -34.88
C GLU A 353 0.66 8.53 -34.42
N VAL A 354 1.33 7.38 -34.51
CA VAL A 354 2.78 7.34 -34.51
C VAL A 354 3.20 7.89 -35.87
N THR A 355 3.57 9.16 -35.93
CA THR A 355 4.24 9.73 -37.09
C THR A 355 5.55 8.99 -37.31
N GLU A 356 5.59 8.09 -38.29
CA GLU A 356 6.82 7.70 -38.94
C GLU A 356 7.37 8.91 -39.71
N GLY A 357 8.42 9.52 -39.20
CA GLY A 357 9.20 10.52 -39.90
C GLY A 357 10.52 10.73 -39.16
N GLY A 358 11.69 10.54 -39.74
CA GLY A 358 12.05 10.18 -41.10
C GLY A 358 13.57 9.99 -41.11
N ALA A 359 14.06 9.28 -42.12
CA ALA A 359 15.46 9.02 -42.34
C ALA A 359 16.35 10.28 -42.25
N LYS A 360 17.47 10.15 -41.55
CA LYS A 360 18.80 10.40 -42.11
C LYS A 360 19.88 9.67 -41.32
#